data_AF-W9KG04-F1
#
_entry.id   AF-W9KG04-F1
#
_cell.length_a   1.000
_cell.length_b   1.000
_cell.length_c   1.000
_cell.angle_alpha   90.00
_cell.angle_beta   90.00
_cell.angle_gamma   90.00
#
_symmetry.space_group_name_H-M   'P 1'
#
loop_
_entity.id
_entity.type
_entity.pdbx_description
1 polymer ?
#
loop_
_entity_poly.entity_id
_entity_poly.type
_entity_poly.pdbx_seq_one_letter_code
_entity_poly.pdbx_strand_id
1 'polypeptide(L)'
;MELMYRIPDIINLPEITVDPAALILFHCILYHGSLTLPASIAPQDWKTTRTMYVHCLRTLPAWRMQVLGTKTDLITAILLMRAAFQQCDLEFGWGMYTLVCQCVKKLNMHNLDQSFPTLFLDSELPSEGADQHRKGFWNLVLVDLFFRLLHGKPAIITADTADWRVNLPSINTAPDDTEHRASTLAFLVKSRLTLIFLRFFDKLGQDQEEEDGVVILTAGLYEEIEVLFREWSVTDSMTAYEDNDGSWWMLYDVTMTAYSSMMILSRGLVVSQSGMSITSMSSHGVLCVWGFPLLCGIWLSSKTSLHYWTGIP
;
A
#
# COMPACT_ATOMS: atom_id res chain seq x y z
N MET A 1 8.45 -19.49 -6.38
CA MET A 1 8.21 -19.18 -7.81
C MET A 1 7.95 -20.43 -8.63
N GLU A 2 8.76 -21.49 -8.53
CA GLU A 2 8.61 -22.71 -9.35
C GLU A 2 7.23 -23.39 -9.26
N LEU A 3 6.61 -23.40 -8.07
CA LEU A 3 5.23 -23.87 -7.90
C LEU A 3 4.21 -23.10 -8.77
N MET A 4 4.36 -21.78 -8.91
CA MET A 4 3.41 -20.94 -9.66
C MET A 4 3.38 -21.30 -11.16
N TYR A 5 4.51 -21.71 -11.72
CA TYR A 5 4.60 -22.17 -13.11
C TYR A 5 3.96 -23.55 -13.32
N ARG A 6 3.83 -24.36 -12.27
CA ARG A 6 3.25 -25.70 -12.33
C ARG A 6 1.76 -25.74 -12.03
N ILE A 7 1.21 -24.72 -11.35
CA ILE A 7 -0.22 -24.62 -11.03
C ILE A 7 -1.12 -24.84 -12.26
N PRO A 8 -0.88 -24.25 -13.44
CA PRO A 8 -1.69 -24.51 -14.63
C PRO A 8 -1.81 -25.99 -15.01
N ASP A 9 -0.75 -26.76 -14.81
CA ASP A 9 -0.67 -28.18 -15.17
C ASP A 9 -1.41 -29.07 -14.15
N ILE A 10 -1.48 -28.64 -12.88
CA ILE A 10 -1.98 -29.46 -11.77
C ILE A 10 -3.35 -29.06 -11.24
N ILE A 11 -3.82 -27.83 -11.50
CA ILE A 11 -5.05 -27.28 -10.89
C ILE A 11 -6.32 -28.07 -11.25
N ASN A 12 -6.31 -28.77 -12.39
CA ASN A 12 -7.44 -29.57 -12.87
C ASN A 12 -7.31 -31.06 -12.54
N LEU A 13 -6.23 -31.49 -11.86
CA LEU A 13 -6.02 -32.89 -11.51
C LEU A 13 -6.82 -33.24 -10.23
N PRO A 14 -7.75 -34.21 -10.28
CA PRO A 14 -8.64 -34.51 -9.16
C PRO A 14 -7.91 -35.06 -7.92
N GLU A 15 -6.72 -35.64 -8.10
CA GLU A 15 -5.90 -36.20 -7.02
C GLU A 15 -5.07 -35.15 -6.26
N ILE A 16 -4.96 -33.92 -6.80
CA ILE A 16 -4.10 -32.88 -6.25
C ILE A 16 -4.96 -31.75 -5.70
N THR A 17 -4.91 -31.55 -4.38
CA THR A 17 -5.47 -30.36 -3.74
C THR A 17 -4.37 -29.32 -3.59
N VAL A 18 -4.45 -28.24 -4.36
CA VAL A 18 -3.55 -27.10 -4.21
C VAL A 18 -4.00 -26.26 -3.02
N ASP A 19 -3.03 -25.83 -2.19
CA ASP A 19 -3.28 -24.93 -1.07
C ASP A 19 -4.09 -23.68 -1.52
N PRO A 20 -5.20 -23.34 -0.82
CA PRO A 20 -6.04 -22.21 -1.22
C PRO A 20 -5.30 -20.86 -1.26
N ALA A 21 -4.32 -20.64 -0.38
CA ALA A 21 -3.53 -19.40 -0.39
C ALA A 21 -2.66 -19.34 -1.65
N ALA A 22 -1.98 -20.44 -1.99
CA ALA A 22 -1.20 -20.56 -3.22
C ALA A 22 -2.04 -20.38 -4.49
N LEU A 23 -3.28 -20.89 -4.51
CA LEU A 23 -4.21 -20.66 -5.62
C LEU A 23 -4.62 -19.20 -5.75
N ILE A 24 -4.95 -18.52 -4.64
CA ILE A 24 -5.28 -17.09 -4.69
C ILE A 24 -4.06 -16.28 -5.12
N LEU A 25 -2.88 -16.60 -4.60
CA LEU A 25 -1.62 -15.98 -4.98
C LEU A 25 -1.38 -16.10 -6.49
N PHE A 26 -1.57 -17.29 -7.05
CA PHE A 26 -1.45 -17.53 -8.49
C PHE A 26 -2.39 -16.64 -9.31
N HIS A 27 -3.69 -16.61 -8.97
CA HIS A 27 -4.65 -15.77 -9.68
C HIS A 27 -4.39 -14.28 -9.49
N CYS A 28 -3.88 -13.85 -8.33
CA CYS A 28 -3.44 -12.48 -8.10
C CYS A 28 -2.24 -12.11 -8.99
N ILE A 29 -1.26 -13.01 -9.14
CA ILE A 29 -0.12 -12.79 -10.04
C ILE A 29 -0.61 -12.63 -11.49
N LEU A 30 -1.54 -13.48 -11.94
CA LEU A 30 -2.14 -13.35 -13.26
C LEU A 30 -2.94 -12.05 -13.42
N TYR A 31 -3.72 -11.67 -12.42
CA TYR A 31 -4.50 -10.43 -12.39
C TYR A 31 -3.61 -9.19 -12.50
N HIS A 32 -2.56 -9.10 -11.68
CA HIS A 32 -1.65 -7.95 -11.72
C HIS A 32 -0.80 -7.97 -12.98
N GLY A 33 -0.33 -9.15 -13.40
CA GLY A 33 0.42 -9.30 -14.65
C GLY A 33 -0.38 -8.85 -15.87
N SER A 34 -1.68 -9.19 -15.95
CA SER A 34 -2.52 -8.76 -17.07
C SER A 34 -2.65 -7.25 -17.17
N LEU A 35 -2.64 -6.51 -16.06
CA LEU A 35 -2.67 -5.04 -16.05
C LEU A 35 -1.37 -4.39 -16.52
N THR A 36 -0.24 -5.09 -16.42
CA THR A 36 1.10 -4.56 -16.74
C THR A 36 1.57 -4.87 -18.15
N LEU A 37 0.94 -5.81 -18.84
CA LEU A 37 1.37 -6.21 -20.18
C LEU A 37 1.06 -5.12 -21.21
N PRO A 38 2.03 -4.73 -22.06
CA PRO A 38 1.77 -3.84 -23.18
C PRO A 38 0.67 -4.41 -24.09
N ALA A 39 -0.20 -3.55 -24.60
CA ALA A 39 -1.28 -3.95 -25.52
C ALA A 39 -0.77 -4.65 -26.80
N SER A 40 0.52 -4.45 -27.13
CA SER A 40 1.21 -5.12 -28.23
C SER A 40 1.52 -6.61 -27.97
N ILE A 41 1.64 -7.02 -26.71
CA ILE A 41 1.95 -8.40 -26.30
C ILE A 41 0.67 -9.20 -26.05
N ALA A 42 -0.30 -8.58 -25.39
CA ALA A 42 -1.60 -9.16 -25.15
C ALA A 42 -2.66 -8.07 -25.26
N PRO A 43 -3.75 -8.26 -26.04
CA PRO A 43 -4.88 -7.36 -26.01
C PRO A 43 -5.37 -7.24 -24.57
N GLN A 44 -5.46 -6.01 -24.06
CA GLN A 44 -6.00 -5.75 -22.72
C GLN A 44 -7.48 -6.08 -22.70
N ASP A 45 -7.81 -7.32 -22.35
CA ASP A 45 -9.18 -7.77 -22.17
C ASP A 45 -9.58 -7.67 -20.70
N TRP A 46 -10.36 -6.63 -20.39
CA TRP A 46 -10.90 -6.41 -19.06
C TRP A 46 -11.70 -7.63 -18.55
N LYS A 47 -12.33 -8.42 -19.43
CA LYS A 47 -13.09 -9.62 -19.03
C LYS A 47 -12.15 -10.69 -18.49
N THR A 48 -11.02 -10.92 -19.15
CA THR A 48 -9.98 -11.83 -18.68
C THR A 48 -9.42 -11.37 -17.33
N THR A 49 -9.05 -10.08 -17.20
CA THR A 49 -8.58 -9.51 -15.93
C THR A 49 -9.62 -9.67 -14.81
N ARG A 50 -10.88 -9.33 -15.05
CA ARG A 50 -11.95 -9.51 -14.06
C ARG A 50 -12.18 -10.97 -13.69
N THR A 51 -12.02 -11.88 -14.64
CA THR A 51 -12.16 -13.32 -14.40
C THR A 51 -11.12 -13.81 -13.39
N MET A 52 -9.87 -13.34 -13.49
CA MET A 52 -8.83 -13.68 -12.51
C MET A 52 -9.19 -13.22 -11.09
N TYR A 53 -9.72 -11.99 -10.95
CA TYR A 53 -10.21 -11.51 -9.66
C TYR A 53 -11.37 -12.34 -9.11
N VAL A 54 -12.32 -12.73 -9.96
CA VAL A 54 -13.43 -13.61 -9.57
C VAL A 54 -12.92 -14.98 -9.10
N HIS A 55 -11.87 -15.52 -9.71
CA HIS A 55 -11.25 -16.75 -9.22
C HIS A 55 -10.64 -16.59 -7.83
N CYS A 56 -9.99 -15.46 -7.52
CA CYS A 56 -9.54 -15.16 -6.16
C CYS A 56 -10.71 -15.19 -5.16
N LEU A 57 -11.82 -14.54 -5.50
CA LEU A 57 -13.00 -14.45 -4.63
C LEU A 57 -13.68 -15.81 -4.41
N ARG A 58 -13.68 -16.70 -5.41
CA ARG A 58 -14.24 -18.05 -5.29
C ARG A 58 -13.42 -18.95 -4.37
N THR A 59 -12.10 -18.78 -4.36
CA THR A 59 -11.19 -19.56 -3.50
C THR A 59 -11.10 -19.01 -2.08
N LEU A 60 -11.45 -17.73 -1.89
CA LEU A 60 -11.36 -17.01 -0.63
C LEU A 60 -12.00 -17.74 0.59
N PRO A 61 -13.20 -18.35 0.51
CA PRO A 61 -13.78 -19.02 1.67
C PRO A 61 -12.93 -20.18 2.18
N ALA A 62 -12.36 -20.98 1.27
CA ALA A 62 -11.48 -22.09 1.63
C ALA A 62 -10.19 -21.58 2.29
N TRP A 63 -9.59 -20.52 1.73
CA TRP A 63 -8.41 -19.90 2.31
C TRP A 63 -8.69 -19.33 3.70
N ARG A 64 -9.78 -18.58 3.89
CA ARG A 64 -10.15 -17.98 5.19
C ARG A 64 -10.26 -18.99 6.33
N MET A 65 -10.67 -20.23 6.04
CA MET A 65 -10.75 -21.31 7.03
C MET A 65 -9.37 -21.85 7.46
N GLN A 66 -8.33 -21.57 6.67
CA GLN A 66 -7.00 -22.17 6.80
C GLN A 66 -5.89 -21.13 6.99
N VAL A 67 -6.21 -19.83 7.06
CA VAL A 67 -5.21 -18.77 7.25
C VAL A 67 -4.40 -19.04 8.53
N LEU A 68 -3.09 -19.17 8.36
CA LEU A 68 -2.16 -19.38 9.46
C LEU A 68 -1.30 -18.13 9.73
N GLY A 69 -1.43 -17.06 8.95
CA GLY A 69 -0.62 -15.85 9.09
C GLY A 69 0.86 -16.08 8.75
N THR A 70 1.11 -16.95 7.76
CA THR A 70 2.43 -17.19 7.17
C THR A 70 2.86 -16.05 6.25
N LYS A 71 4.11 -16.07 5.77
CA LYS A 71 4.56 -15.14 4.71
C LYS A 71 3.71 -15.27 3.44
N THR A 72 3.28 -16.48 3.09
CA THR A 72 2.37 -16.71 1.95
C THR A 72 1.03 -16.05 2.18
N ASP A 73 0.45 -16.19 3.38
CA ASP A 73 -0.80 -15.53 3.73
C ASP A 73 -0.67 -14.00 3.65
N LEU A 74 0.44 -13.45 4.16
CA LEU A 74 0.73 -12.02 4.10
C LEU A 74 0.78 -11.53 2.64
N ILE A 75 1.60 -12.15 1.80
CA ILE A 75 1.77 -11.75 0.40
C ILE A 75 0.44 -11.88 -0.35
N THR A 76 -0.29 -12.97 -0.12
CA THR A 76 -1.60 -13.23 -0.72
C THR A 76 -2.61 -12.16 -0.30
N ALA A 77 -2.66 -11.81 0.98
CA ALA A 77 -3.54 -10.76 1.51
C ALA A 77 -3.20 -9.39 0.93
N ILE A 78 -1.91 -9.03 0.83
CA ILE A 78 -1.46 -7.77 0.21
C ILE A 78 -1.89 -7.69 -1.26
N LEU A 79 -1.65 -8.75 -2.03
CA LEU A 79 -1.99 -8.75 -3.46
C LEU A 79 -3.50 -8.76 -3.71
N LEU A 80 -4.27 -9.44 -2.86
CA LEU A 80 -5.72 -9.48 -2.96
C LEU A 80 -6.37 -8.18 -2.49
N MET A 81 -5.85 -7.56 -1.43
CA MET A 81 -6.21 -6.19 -1.02
C MET A 81 -6.02 -5.23 -2.19
N ARG A 82 -4.86 -5.28 -2.85
CA ARG A 82 -4.57 -4.43 -4.00
C ARG A 82 -5.54 -4.67 -5.16
N ALA A 83 -5.81 -5.94 -5.50
CA ALA A 83 -6.77 -6.29 -6.55
C ALA A 83 -8.18 -5.77 -6.21
N ALA A 84 -8.60 -5.84 -4.95
CA ALA A 84 -9.87 -5.29 -4.49
C ALA A 84 -9.97 -3.78 -4.76
N PHE A 85 -8.92 -3.03 -4.43
CA PHE A 85 -8.87 -1.60 -4.70
C PHE A 85 -8.89 -1.25 -6.19
N GLN A 86 -8.18 -2.01 -7.05
CA GLN A 86 -8.27 -1.84 -8.51
C GLN A 86 -9.67 -2.13 -9.06
N GLN A 87 -10.48 -2.90 -8.33
CA GLN A 87 -11.88 -3.18 -8.65
C GLN A 87 -12.86 -2.25 -7.91
N CYS A 88 -12.37 -1.24 -7.19
CA CYS A 88 -13.16 -0.35 -6.31
C CYS A 88 -13.95 -1.09 -5.21
N ASP A 89 -13.51 -2.27 -4.78
CA ASP A 89 -14.11 -3.03 -3.68
C ASP A 89 -13.43 -2.64 -2.34
N LEU A 90 -13.75 -1.44 -1.87
CA LEU A 90 -13.08 -0.78 -0.74
C LEU A 90 -13.29 -1.52 0.60
N GLU A 91 -14.51 -2.00 0.86
CA GLU A 91 -14.82 -2.73 2.09
C GLU A 91 -14.09 -4.06 2.14
N PHE A 92 -14.03 -4.77 1.01
CA PHE A 92 -13.26 -6.00 0.93
C PHE A 92 -11.76 -5.74 1.06
N GLY A 93 -11.25 -4.68 0.41
CA GLY A 93 -9.87 -4.23 0.53
C GLY A 93 -9.48 -3.94 1.99
N TRP A 94 -10.33 -3.23 2.74
CA TRP A 94 -10.13 -2.99 4.16
C TRP A 94 -10.11 -4.28 5.00
N GLY A 95 -11.00 -5.22 4.70
CA GLY A 95 -11.01 -6.54 5.34
C GLY A 95 -9.71 -7.32 5.09
N MET A 96 -9.17 -7.24 3.88
CA MET A 96 -7.86 -7.83 3.57
C MET A 96 -6.70 -7.09 4.25
N TYR A 97 -6.75 -5.76 4.34
CA TYR A 97 -5.76 -4.98 5.09
C TYR A 97 -5.73 -5.38 6.58
N THR A 98 -6.89 -5.64 7.19
CA THR A 98 -6.97 -6.16 8.56
C THR A 98 -6.22 -7.49 8.69
N LEU A 99 -6.38 -8.40 7.72
CA LEU A 99 -5.66 -9.66 7.68
C LEU A 99 -4.15 -9.45 7.47
N VAL A 100 -3.75 -8.49 6.62
CA VAL A 100 -2.34 -8.09 6.45
C VAL A 100 -1.74 -7.68 7.80
N CYS A 101 -2.40 -6.81 8.56
CA CYS A 101 -1.93 -6.38 9.88
C CYS A 101 -1.83 -7.55 10.87
N GLN A 102 -2.77 -8.49 10.85
CA GLN A 102 -2.69 -9.72 11.68
C GLN A 102 -1.46 -10.56 11.33
N CYS A 103 -1.18 -10.73 10.03
CA CYS A 103 0.02 -11.44 9.57
C CYS A 103 1.30 -10.71 9.99
N VAL A 104 1.35 -9.37 9.84
CA VAL A 104 2.48 -8.52 10.29
C VAL A 104 2.75 -8.67 11.79
N LYS A 105 1.69 -8.65 12.61
CA LYS A 105 1.81 -8.88 14.06
C LYS A 105 2.34 -10.29 14.33
N LYS A 106 1.79 -11.33 13.69
CA LYS A 106 2.21 -12.73 13.88
C LYS A 106 3.65 -13.01 13.42
N LEU A 107 4.09 -12.38 12.33
CA LEU A 107 5.44 -12.48 11.79
C LEU A 107 6.45 -11.57 12.52
N ASN A 108 6.02 -10.89 13.59
CA ASN A 108 6.81 -9.96 14.39
C ASN A 108 7.48 -8.83 13.58
N MET A 109 6.86 -8.43 12.46
CA MET A 109 7.39 -7.40 11.56
C MET A 109 7.27 -5.97 12.11
N HIS A 110 6.59 -5.80 13.26
CA HIS A 110 6.51 -4.54 13.99
C HIS A 110 7.66 -4.36 15.01
N ASN A 111 8.53 -5.37 15.18
CA ASN A 111 9.66 -5.35 16.10
C ASN A 111 11.01 -5.65 15.42
N LEU A 112 11.19 -5.17 14.19
CA LEU A 112 12.38 -5.46 13.37
C LEU A 112 13.70 -4.97 14.00
N ASP A 113 13.65 -3.89 14.76
CA ASP A 113 14.81 -3.24 15.38
C ASP A 113 14.91 -3.49 16.89
N GLN A 114 14.10 -4.41 17.42
CA GLN A 114 14.22 -4.82 18.81
C GLN A 114 15.53 -5.61 19.02
N SER A 115 16.42 -5.08 19.84
CA SER A 115 17.63 -5.79 20.24
C SER A 115 17.27 -6.93 21.20
N PHE A 116 17.42 -8.17 20.75
CA PHE A 116 17.35 -9.33 21.65
C PHE A 116 18.71 -9.52 22.32
N PRO A 117 18.79 -9.55 23.65
CA PRO A 117 20.03 -9.85 24.35
C PRO A 117 20.26 -11.37 24.42
N THR A 118 20.76 -12.02 23.37
CA THR A 118 21.26 -13.41 23.44
C THR A 118 22.31 -13.63 22.34
N LEU A 119 23.59 -13.87 22.66
CA LEU A 119 24.16 -15.19 22.98
C LEU A 119 23.52 -16.31 22.13
N PHE A 120 24.26 -16.81 21.14
CA PHE A 120 23.96 -17.98 20.32
C PHE A 120 22.86 -17.83 19.26
N LEU A 121 23.17 -17.10 18.20
CA LEU A 121 23.16 -17.59 16.81
C LEU A 121 23.53 -16.42 15.89
N ASP A 122 24.59 -16.63 15.12
CA ASP A 122 24.90 -15.94 13.87
C ASP A 122 23.60 -15.65 13.09
N SER A 123 23.45 -14.58 12.33
CA SER A 123 24.32 -13.54 11.83
C SER A 123 23.35 -12.57 11.16
N GLU A 124 23.63 -11.28 11.28
CA GLU A 124 23.24 -10.21 10.36
C GLU A 124 22.25 -10.66 9.27
N LEU A 125 20.96 -10.34 9.42
CA LEU A 125 20.16 -10.04 8.23
C LEU A 125 21.02 -9.03 7.45
N PRO A 126 21.46 -9.34 6.21
CA PRO A 126 22.22 -8.38 5.43
C PRO A 126 21.50 -7.04 5.52
N SER A 127 22.24 -5.97 5.82
CA SER A 127 21.71 -4.62 6.04
C SER A 127 20.59 -4.26 5.03
N GLU A 128 20.74 -4.72 3.80
CA GLU A 128 19.80 -4.57 2.69
C GLU A 128 18.45 -5.30 2.89
N GLY A 129 18.43 -6.53 3.39
CA GLY A 129 17.18 -7.29 3.64
C GLY A 129 16.39 -6.73 4.83
N ALA A 130 17.09 -6.28 5.88
CA ALA A 130 16.45 -5.58 7.01
C ALA A 130 15.81 -4.27 6.54
N ASP A 131 16.48 -3.52 5.67
CA ASP A 131 15.97 -2.28 5.11
C ASP A 131 14.70 -2.46 4.28
N GLN A 132 14.65 -3.51 3.46
CA GLN A 132 13.45 -3.86 2.67
C GLN A 132 12.24 -4.15 3.58
N HIS A 133 12.43 -4.88 4.67
CA HIS A 133 11.38 -5.13 5.65
C HIS A 133 10.90 -3.84 6.33
N ARG A 134 11.80 -2.91 6.68
CA ARG A 134 11.42 -1.59 7.21
C ARG A 134 10.61 -0.79 6.18
N LYS A 135 11.05 -0.73 4.91
CA LYS A 135 10.32 -0.06 3.82
C LYS A 135 8.90 -0.61 3.68
N GLY A 136 8.77 -1.93 3.70
CA GLY A 136 7.48 -2.59 3.67
C GLY A 136 6.57 -2.20 4.84
N PHE A 137 7.10 -2.22 6.07
CA PHE A 137 6.35 -1.83 7.26
C PHE A 137 5.84 -0.38 7.18
N TRP A 138 6.72 0.58 6.87
CA TRP A 138 6.34 2.00 6.75
C TRP A 138 5.35 2.26 5.62
N ASN A 139 5.42 1.47 4.55
CA ASN A 139 4.42 1.48 3.48
C ASN A 139 3.04 1.01 3.98
N LEU A 140 2.98 -0.01 4.83
CA LEU A 140 1.70 -0.44 5.44
C LEU A 140 1.14 0.61 6.40
N VAL A 141 2.00 1.34 7.11
CA VAL A 141 1.60 2.49 7.93
C VAL A 141 0.94 3.57 7.06
N LEU A 142 1.53 3.89 5.91
CA LEU A 142 0.93 4.85 4.96
C LEU A 142 -0.45 4.37 4.47
N VAL A 143 -0.60 3.08 4.17
CA VAL A 143 -1.89 2.50 3.76
C VAL A 143 -2.95 2.64 4.85
N ASP A 144 -2.61 2.41 6.13
CA ASP A 144 -3.53 2.62 7.26
C ASP A 144 -4.02 4.07 7.30
N LEU A 145 -3.08 5.02 7.25
CA LEU A 145 -3.36 6.44 7.31
C LEU A 145 -4.23 6.89 6.15
N PHE A 146 -4.01 6.31 4.97
CA PHE A 146 -4.80 6.58 3.78
C PHE A 146 -6.23 6.06 3.89
N PHE A 147 -6.43 4.83 4.41
CA PHE A 147 -7.76 4.31 4.70
C PHE A 147 -8.50 5.15 5.74
N ARG A 148 -7.80 5.60 6.78
CA ARG A 148 -8.36 6.50 7.79
C ARG A 148 -8.79 7.83 7.16
N LEU A 149 -7.91 8.44 6.37
CA LEU A 149 -8.13 9.76 5.79
C LEU A 149 -9.25 9.76 4.75
N LEU A 150 -9.20 8.83 3.77
CA LEU A 150 -10.14 8.84 2.66
C LEU A 150 -11.45 8.12 2.97
N HIS A 151 -11.43 7.11 3.83
CA HIS A 151 -12.58 6.21 4.03
C HIS A 151 -13.10 6.21 5.47
N GLY A 152 -12.54 7.05 6.35
CA GLY A 152 -12.98 7.13 7.75
C GLY A 152 -12.84 5.81 8.51
N LYS A 153 -11.96 4.92 8.06
CA LYS A 153 -11.72 3.64 8.74
C LYS A 153 -11.00 3.86 10.06
N PRO A 154 -11.21 2.98 11.07
CA PRO A 154 -10.45 3.05 12.32
C PRO A 154 -8.99 2.69 12.09
N ALA A 155 -8.10 3.18 12.95
CA ALA A 155 -6.69 2.78 12.93
C ALA A 155 -6.54 1.28 13.23
N ILE A 156 -5.67 0.58 12.50
CA ILE A 156 -5.31 -0.81 12.81
C ILE A 156 -3.85 -0.88 13.24
N ILE A 157 -2.92 -0.60 12.32
CA ILE A 157 -1.50 -0.67 12.66
C ILE A 157 -1.14 0.56 13.51
N THR A 158 -1.63 1.74 13.11
CA THR A 158 -1.36 3.04 13.76
C THR A 158 -2.14 3.25 15.07
N ALA A 159 -2.92 2.27 15.52
CA ALA A 159 -3.56 2.31 16.83
C ALA A 159 -2.51 2.14 17.96
N ASP A 160 -1.48 1.34 17.71
CA ASP A 160 -0.49 0.92 18.71
C ASP A 160 0.92 1.41 18.34
N THR A 161 1.08 2.69 17.95
CA THR A 161 2.38 3.21 17.46
C THR A 161 3.51 3.09 18.49
N ALA A 162 3.18 3.11 19.78
CA ALA A 162 4.13 2.95 20.89
C ALA A 162 4.76 1.55 20.97
N ASP A 163 4.08 0.53 20.44
CA ASP A 163 4.53 -0.86 20.47
C ASP A 163 5.50 -1.19 19.33
N TRP A 164 5.71 -0.27 18.39
CA TRP A 164 6.57 -0.49 17.24
C TRP A 164 8.05 -0.32 17.61
N ARG A 165 8.86 -1.29 17.21
CA ARG A 165 10.33 -1.19 17.17
C ARG A 165 10.79 -1.32 15.73
N VAL A 166 10.47 -0.32 14.91
CA VAL A 166 10.88 -0.23 13.50
C VAL A 166 11.45 1.16 13.24
N ASN A 167 12.74 1.21 12.95
CA ASN A 167 13.46 2.43 12.56
C ASN A 167 13.02 2.88 11.16
N LEU A 168 13.29 4.15 10.85
CA LEU A 168 13.14 4.63 9.48
C LEU A 168 14.09 3.85 8.54
N PRO A 169 13.66 3.49 7.33
CA PRO A 169 14.54 2.83 6.38
C PRO A 169 15.64 3.77 5.91
N SER A 170 16.79 3.18 5.60
CA SER A 170 17.94 3.87 5.03
C SER A 170 17.66 4.38 3.62
N ILE A 171 18.19 5.56 3.33
CA ILE A 171 18.15 6.16 1.99
C ILE A 171 19.41 5.70 1.27
N ASN A 172 19.26 4.78 0.32
CA ASN A 172 20.37 4.39 -0.54
C ASN A 172 20.50 5.41 -1.68
N THR A 173 21.54 6.25 -1.63
CA THR A 173 21.84 7.27 -2.66
C THR A 173 22.82 6.75 -3.73
N ALA A 174 23.03 5.44 -3.83
CA ALA A 174 23.94 4.86 -4.81
C ALA A 174 23.54 5.29 -6.25
N PRO A 175 24.46 5.92 -7.02
CA PRO A 175 24.08 6.77 -8.14
C PRO A 175 24.12 6.11 -9.54
N ASP A 176 23.82 4.81 -9.70
CA ASP A 176 24.16 4.14 -10.97
C ASP A 176 22.99 3.66 -11.85
N ASP A 177 21.74 3.97 -11.51
CA ASP A 177 20.62 3.62 -12.38
C ASP A 177 19.40 4.56 -12.25
N THR A 178 18.78 4.83 -13.40
CA THR A 178 17.63 5.71 -13.60
C THR A 178 16.38 5.13 -12.93
N GLU A 179 16.22 3.81 -12.88
CA GLU A 179 15.12 3.14 -12.14
C GLU A 179 15.23 3.32 -10.62
N HIS A 180 16.47 3.29 -10.10
CA HIS A 180 16.73 3.48 -8.67
C HIS A 180 16.40 4.90 -8.20
N ARG A 181 16.54 5.91 -9.07
CA ARG A 181 16.20 7.30 -8.77
C ARG A 181 14.70 7.51 -8.53
N ALA A 182 13.86 6.95 -9.41
CA ALA A 182 12.41 7.04 -9.25
C ALA A 182 11.94 6.33 -7.97
N SER A 183 12.52 5.17 -7.68
CA SER A 183 12.24 4.43 -6.44
C SER A 183 12.63 5.19 -5.17
N THR A 184 13.84 5.75 -5.15
CA THR A 184 14.30 6.57 -4.02
C THR A 184 13.44 7.81 -3.84
N LEU A 185 13.08 8.51 -4.93
CA LEU A 185 12.19 9.67 -4.89
C LEU A 185 10.80 9.29 -4.32
N ALA A 186 10.19 8.23 -4.86
CA ALA A 186 8.90 7.75 -4.39
C ALA A 186 8.93 7.39 -2.90
N PHE A 187 10.00 6.72 -2.46
CA PHE A 187 10.21 6.37 -1.06
C PHE A 187 10.32 7.59 -0.15
N LEU A 188 11.08 8.62 -0.54
CA LEU A 188 11.26 9.85 0.25
C LEU A 188 9.94 10.62 0.41
N VAL A 189 9.20 10.78 -0.69
CA VAL A 189 7.90 11.47 -0.67
C VAL A 189 6.89 10.68 0.15
N LYS A 190 6.78 9.36 -0.04
CA LYS A 190 5.90 8.49 0.77
C LYS A 190 6.25 8.57 2.26
N SER A 191 7.52 8.53 2.61
CA SER A 191 7.96 8.63 4.01
C SER A 191 7.57 9.97 4.63
N ARG A 192 7.78 11.09 3.93
CA ARG A 192 7.34 12.41 4.40
C ARG A 192 5.82 12.52 4.52
N LEU A 193 5.07 12.00 3.54
CA LEU A 193 3.60 11.94 3.63
C LEU A 193 3.14 11.14 4.87
N THR A 194 3.78 10.00 5.16
CA THR A 194 3.48 9.21 6.37
C THR A 194 3.68 10.03 7.64
N LEU A 195 4.79 10.75 7.77
CA LEU A 195 5.05 11.60 8.95
C LEU A 195 4.07 12.78 9.05
N ILE A 196 3.71 13.39 7.92
CA ILE A 196 2.70 14.44 7.82
C ILE A 196 1.35 13.90 8.36
N PHE A 197 0.90 12.74 7.89
CA PHE A 197 -0.37 12.15 8.32
C PHE A 197 -0.35 11.62 9.76
N LEU A 198 0.76 11.06 10.23
CA LEU A 198 0.88 10.66 11.64
C LEU A 198 0.69 11.86 12.57
N ARG A 199 1.34 12.99 12.28
CA ARG A 199 1.17 14.23 13.06
C ARG A 199 -0.25 14.78 12.97
N PHE A 200 -0.87 14.72 11.79
CA PHE A 200 -2.27 15.10 11.61
C PHE A 200 -3.20 14.32 12.54
N PHE A 201 -3.10 12.99 12.51
CA PHE A 201 -3.98 12.14 13.29
C PHE A 201 -3.68 12.18 14.80
N ASP A 202 -2.43 12.40 15.19
CA ASP A 202 -2.06 12.64 16.60
C ASP A 202 -2.73 13.90 17.15
N LYS A 203 -2.61 15.02 16.43
CA LYS A 203 -3.26 16.29 16.80
C LYS A 203 -4.79 16.21 16.75
N LEU A 204 -5.36 15.57 15.73
CA LEU A 204 -6.80 15.33 15.64
C LEU A 204 -7.35 14.52 16.83
N GLY A 205 -6.52 13.64 17.41
CA GLY A 205 -6.86 12.89 18.62
C GLY A 205 -6.80 13.72 19.91
N GLN A 206 -6.01 14.80 19.94
CA GLN A 206 -5.80 15.67 21.10
C GLN A 206 -6.77 16.86 21.12
N ASP A 207 -7.09 17.45 19.96
CA ASP A 207 -7.80 18.73 19.83
C ASP A 207 -9.33 18.60 19.64
N GLN A 208 -10.00 17.69 20.36
CA GLN A 208 -11.46 17.51 20.21
C GLN A 208 -12.31 18.74 20.63
N GLU A 209 -11.71 19.79 21.22
CA GLU A 209 -12.44 20.91 21.82
C GLU A 209 -12.39 22.23 21.00
N GLU A 210 -11.51 22.39 19.99
CA GLU A 210 -11.34 23.66 19.28
C GLU A 210 -11.44 23.52 17.74
N GLU A 211 -12.61 23.84 17.19
CA GLU A 211 -12.95 23.71 15.75
C GLU A 211 -12.01 24.54 14.84
N ASP A 212 -11.55 25.70 15.31
CA ASP A 212 -10.60 26.56 14.58
C ASP A 212 -9.19 25.94 14.48
N GLY A 213 -8.80 25.16 15.51
CA GLY A 213 -7.53 24.43 15.53
C GLY A 213 -7.45 23.38 14.41
N VAL A 214 -8.55 22.66 14.15
CA VAL A 214 -8.61 21.65 13.09
C VAL A 214 -8.53 22.28 11.69
N VAL A 215 -9.11 23.47 11.50
CA VAL A 215 -9.03 24.22 10.24
C VAL A 215 -7.59 24.67 9.98
N ILE A 216 -6.92 25.27 10.97
CA ILE A 216 -5.51 25.70 10.85
C ILE A 216 -4.60 24.50 10.59
N LEU A 217 -4.80 23.40 11.32
CA LEU A 217 -4.08 22.15 11.14
C LEU A 217 -4.21 21.61 9.71
N THR A 218 -5.43 21.58 9.19
CA THR A 218 -5.73 21.04 7.86
C THR A 218 -5.15 21.92 6.74
N ALA A 219 -5.19 23.24 6.90
CA ALA A 219 -4.58 24.18 5.96
C ALA A 219 -3.04 24.05 5.94
N GLY A 220 -2.41 23.92 7.11
CA GLY A 220 -0.95 23.72 7.20
C GLY A 220 -0.49 22.43 6.51
N LEU A 221 -1.25 21.34 6.65
CA LEU A 221 -0.91 20.07 5.98
C LEU A 221 -1.03 20.15 4.46
N TYR A 222 -2.03 20.88 3.97
CA TYR A 222 -2.18 21.12 2.53
C TYR A 222 -0.94 21.84 1.98
N GLU A 223 -0.50 22.90 2.66
CA GLU A 223 0.71 23.65 2.28
C GLU A 223 1.97 22.77 2.36
N GLU A 224 2.12 21.96 3.42
CA GLU A 224 3.27 21.06 3.55
C GLU A 224 3.35 20.02 2.41
N ILE A 225 2.21 19.49 1.96
CA ILE A 225 2.17 18.55 0.82
C ILE A 225 2.53 19.28 -0.49
N GLU A 226 2.05 20.51 -0.71
CA GLU A 226 2.42 21.29 -1.90
C GLU A 226 3.92 21.62 -1.94
N VAL A 227 4.49 22.02 -0.79
CA VAL A 227 5.92 22.30 -0.65
C VAL A 227 6.74 21.04 -0.91
N LEU A 228 6.31 19.88 -0.38
CA LEU A 228 6.96 18.59 -0.62
C LEU A 228 7.06 18.26 -2.11
N PHE A 229 5.97 18.44 -2.87
CA PHE A 229 5.94 18.14 -4.30
C PHE A 229 6.82 19.08 -5.12
N ARG A 230 6.89 20.35 -4.72
CA ARG A 230 7.73 21.37 -5.34
C ARG A 230 9.21 21.17 -5.04
N GLU A 231 9.57 20.92 -3.78
CA GLU A 231 10.95 20.71 -3.32
C GLU A 231 11.62 19.53 -4.04
N TRP A 232 10.85 18.46 -4.26
CA TRP A 232 11.36 17.23 -4.87
C TRP A 232 11.05 17.10 -6.36
N SER A 233 10.50 18.14 -7.00
CA SER A 233 10.17 18.19 -8.44
C SER A 233 9.51 16.89 -8.93
N VAL A 234 8.51 16.39 -8.19
CA VAL A 234 7.89 15.08 -8.45
C VAL A 234 7.22 15.06 -9.83
N THR A 235 6.52 16.14 -10.18
CA THR A 235 5.82 16.29 -11.46
C THR A 235 6.78 16.37 -12.63
N ASP A 236 7.88 17.13 -12.49
CA ASP A 236 8.92 17.24 -13.53
C ASP A 236 9.61 15.89 -13.74
N SER A 237 9.89 15.19 -12.63
CA SER A 237 10.46 13.84 -12.67
C SER A 237 9.52 12.87 -13.38
N MET A 238 8.23 12.89 -13.05
CA MET A 238 7.24 12.04 -13.72
C MET A 238 7.20 12.30 -15.24
N THR A 239 7.27 13.57 -15.66
CA THR A 239 7.35 13.93 -17.09
C THR A 239 8.62 13.39 -17.75
N ALA A 240 9.76 13.44 -17.05
CA ALA A 240 11.02 12.89 -17.54
C ALA A 240 11.03 11.35 -17.67
N TYR A 241 10.11 10.65 -16.99
CA TYR A 241 9.97 9.19 -17.03
C TYR A 241 8.84 8.70 -17.95
N GLU A 242 8.21 9.54 -18.77
CA GLU A 242 7.04 9.18 -19.59
C GLU A 242 7.25 7.91 -20.44
N ASP A 243 8.47 7.69 -20.95
CA ASP A 243 8.82 6.50 -21.74
C ASP A 243 9.22 5.26 -20.90
N ASN A 244 9.33 5.39 -19.58
CA ASN A 244 9.63 4.30 -18.66
C ASN A 244 8.39 4.00 -17.81
N ASP A 245 7.57 3.07 -18.32
CA ASP A 245 6.33 2.63 -17.67
C ASP A 245 6.52 2.39 -16.17
N GLY A 246 7.52 1.60 -15.76
CA GLY A 246 7.71 1.23 -14.34
C GLY A 246 7.99 2.42 -13.42
N SER A 247 8.91 3.29 -13.82
CA SER A 247 9.28 4.49 -13.03
C SER A 247 8.19 5.55 -13.03
N TRP A 248 7.55 5.78 -14.19
CA TRP A 248 6.45 6.74 -14.33
C TRP A 248 5.30 6.37 -13.41
N TRP A 249 4.88 5.11 -13.48
CA TRP A 249 3.81 4.56 -12.69
C TRP A 249 4.09 4.70 -11.18
N MET A 250 5.33 4.45 -10.74
CA MET A 250 5.68 4.61 -9.33
C MET A 250 5.51 6.06 -8.83
N LEU A 251 5.90 7.05 -9.64
CA LEU A 251 5.72 8.47 -9.30
C LEU A 251 4.26 8.91 -9.40
N TYR A 252 3.51 8.34 -10.35
CA TYR A 252 2.08 8.56 -10.47
C TYR A 252 1.32 8.10 -9.22
N ASP A 253 1.64 6.93 -8.67
CA ASP A 253 1.05 6.41 -7.42
C ASP A 253 1.23 7.36 -6.23
N VAL A 254 2.46 7.87 -6.06
CA VAL A 254 2.80 8.87 -5.03
C VAL A 254 1.98 10.15 -5.23
N THR A 255 1.91 10.60 -6.48
CA THR A 255 1.19 11.81 -6.88
C THR A 255 -0.30 11.70 -6.61
N MET A 256 -0.91 10.57 -6.97
CA MET A 256 -2.32 10.30 -6.69
C MET A 256 -2.61 10.23 -5.20
N THR A 257 -1.73 9.61 -4.41
CA THR A 257 -1.88 9.54 -2.95
C THR A 257 -1.92 10.93 -2.33
N ALA A 258 -0.97 11.80 -2.72
CA ALA A 258 -0.89 13.16 -2.22
C ALA A 258 -2.09 14.02 -2.63
N TYR A 259 -2.43 14.06 -3.92
CA TYR A 259 -3.56 14.87 -4.38
C TYR A 259 -4.91 14.38 -3.86
N SER A 260 -5.12 13.06 -3.74
CA SER A 260 -6.34 12.52 -3.14
C SER A 260 -6.47 12.96 -1.67
N SER A 261 -5.35 12.98 -0.96
CA SER A 261 -5.30 13.45 0.42
C SER A 261 -5.61 14.95 0.52
N MET A 262 -4.97 15.78 -0.33
CA MET A 262 -5.25 17.22 -0.42
C MET A 262 -6.71 17.50 -0.78
N MET A 263 -7.32 16.72 -1.67
CA MET A 263 -8.73 16.85 -2.03
C MET A 263 -9.67 16.58 -0.85
N ILE A 264 -9.38 15.59 -0.01
CA ILE A 264 -10.19 15.34 1.19
C ILE A 264 -9.97 16.42 2.24
N LEU A 265 -8.73 16.86 2.46
CA LEU A 265 -8.41 17.93 3.41
C LEU A 265 -9.09 19.25 3.00
N SER A 266 -9.01 19.63 1.72
CA SER A 266 -9.69 20.83 1.18
C SER A 266 -11.21 20.78 1.30
N ARG A 267 -11.83 19.61 1.07
CA ARG A 267 -13.27 19.43 1.33
C ARG A 267 -13.59 19.59 2.82
N GLY A 268 -12.76 19.04 3.70
CA GLY A 268 -12.90 19.21 5.15
C GLY A 268 -12.85 20.69 5.57
N LEU A 269 -11.94 21.47 4.98
CA LEU A 269 -11.85 22.92 5.22
C LEU A 269 -13.12 23.67 4.81
N VAL A 270 -13.64 23.41 3.61
CA VAL A 270 -14.85 24.08 3.09
C VAL A 270 -16.09 23.75 3.95
N VAL A 271 -16.21 22.50 4.40
CA VAL A 271 -17.32 22.05 5.27
C VAL A 271 -17.21 22.69 6.67
N SER A 272 -16.01 22.76 7.23
CA SER A 272 -15.78 23.37 8.55
C SER A 272 -16.05 24.89 8.52
N GLN A 273 -15.59 25.58 7.46
CA GLN A 273 -15.84 27.02 7.26
C GLN A 273 -17.31 27.37 7.02
N SER A 274 -18.14 26.39 6.62
CA SER A 274 -19.59 26.57 6.46
C SER A 274 -20.40 26.22 7.71
N GLY A 275 -19.74 25.93 8.85
CA GLY A 275 -20.39 25.65 10.13
C GLY A 275 -21.00 24.26 10.25
N MET A 276 -20.55 23.31 9.42
CA MET A 276 -20.96 21.91 9.48
C MET A 276 -19.88 21.05 10.16
N SER A 277 -20.28 20.28 11.17
CA SER A 277 -19.36 19.44 11.97
C SER A 277 -18.59 18.42 11.12
N ILE A 278 -17.27 18.36 11.34
CA ILE A 278 -16.29 17.47 10.71
C ILE A 278 -16.64 15.99 10.92
N THR A 279 -17.33 15.62 12.01
CA THR A 279 -17.75 14.22 12.25
C THR A 279 -18.74 13.69 11.21
N SER A 280 -19.39 14.60 10.45
CA SER A 280 -20.26 14.24 9.34
C SER A 280 -19.51 13.78 8.07
N MET A 281 -18.19 14.03 7.96
CA MET A 281 -17.36 13.67 6.80
C MET A 281 -17.33 12.16 6.51
N SER A 282 -17.58 11.31 7.51
CA SER A 282 -17.63 9.85 7.35
C SER A 282 -19.01 9.31 6.97
N SER A 283 -20.08 10.10 7.15
CA SER A 283 -21.47 9.60 7.12
C SER A 283 -22.30 10.09 5.92
N HIS A 284 -21.92 11.19 5.27
CA HIS A 284 -22.61 11.70 4.09
C HIS A 284 -21.77 11.45 2.83
N GLY A 285 -22.15 10.41 2.09
CA GLY A 285 -21.41 9.88 0.96
C GLY A 285 -21.08 10.89 -0.13
N VAL A 286 -19.78 11.07 -0.41
CA VAL A 286 -19.31 11.75 -1.63
C VAL A 286 -17.94 11.20 -2.04
N LEU A 287 -17.87 9.95 -2.51
CA LEU A 287 -16.67 9.41 -3.19
C LEU A 287 -16.97 8.66 -4.49
N CYS A 288 -18.16 8.86 -5.06
CA CYS A 288 -18.48 8.35 -6.41
C CYS A 288 -18.10 9.31 -7.54
N VAL A 289 -17.40 10.41 -7.24
CA VAL A 289 -17.25 11.53 -8.17
C VAL A 289 -15.80 11.57 -8.64
N TRP A 290 -15.54 10.68 -9.61
CA TRP A 290 -14.43 10.63 -10.57
C TRP A 290 -13.10 9.99 -10.08
N GLY A 291 -12.87 8.73 -10.47
CA GLY A 291 -11.50 8.25 -10.72
C GLY A 291 -10.81 7.38 -9.67
N PHE A 292 -11.52 6.80 -8.71
CA PHE A 292 -10.90 5.96 -7.67
C PHE A 292 -10.26 4.60 -8.07
N PRO A 293 -10.40 4.00 -9.29
CA PRO A 293 -9.71 2.76 -9.61
C PRO A 293 -8.28 3.01 -10.13
N LEU A 294 -7.47 3.81 -9.45
CA LEU A 294 -6.04 3.97 -9.78
C LEU A 294 -5.10 3.93 -8.56
N LEU A 295 -5.64 4.07 -7.35
CA LEU A 295 -4.89 4.13 -6.08
C LEU A 295 -4.32 2.79 -5.59
N CYS A 296 -4.51 1.71 -6.34
CA CYS A 296 -3.80 0.44 -6.13
C CYS A 296 -3.32 -0.16 -7.44
N GLY A 297 -3.46 0.56 -8.56
CA GLY A 297 -3.13 0.10 -9.90
C GLY A 297 -1.71 -0.42 -10.05
N ILE A 298 -0.80 0.10 -9.24
CA ILE A 298 0.59 0.31 -9.67
C ILE A 298 1.62 -0.08 -8.61
N TRP A 299 1.16 -0.49 -7.42
CA TRP A 299 2.05 -0.83 -6.32
C TRP A 299 3.01 -2.01 -6.61
N LEU A 300 2.88 -2.71 -7.75
CA LEU A 300 3.88 -3.63 -8.32
C LEU A 300 3.95 -3.62 -9.88
N SER A 301 3.61 -2.52 -10.57
CA SER A 301 3.96 -2.47 -12.02
C SER A 301 5.45 -2.25 -12.25
N SER A 302 6.18 -1.74 -11.26
CA SER A 302 7.63 -1.81 -11.27
C SER A 302 8.06 -3.18 -10.74
N LYS A 303 8.94 -3.87 -11.48
CA LYS A 303 9.59 -5.12 -11.04
C LYS A 303 10.13 -5.02 -9.60
N THR A 304 10.54 -3.81 -9.20
CA THR A 304 11.08 -3.47 -7.89
C THR A 304 10.16 -3.76 -6.69
N SER A 305 8.82 -3.72 -6.80
CA SER A 305 7.96 -3.90 -5.62
C SER A 305 7.69 -5.35 -5.23
N LEU A 306 7.70 -6.30 -6.18
CA LEU A 306 7.69 -7.73 -5.79
C LEU A 306 9.01 -8.06 -5.09
N HIS A 307 10.14 -7.57 -5.62
CA HIS A 307 11.45 -7.67 -4.99
C HIS A 307 11.46 -7.11 -3.55
N TYR A 308 10.87 -5.94 -3.32
CA TYR A 308 10.82 -5.30 -1.99
C TYR A 308 10.13 -6.16 -0.92
N TRP A 309 9.22 -7.07 -1.31
CA TRP A 309 8.48 -7.91 -0.38
C TRP A 309 8.91 -9.38 -0.39
N THR A 310 9.43 -9.89 -1.51
CA THR A 310 9.85 -11.28 -1.62
C THR A 310 11.34 -11.47 -1.36
N GLY A 311 12.17 -10.43 -1.41
CA GLY A 311 13.63 -10.53 -1.27
C GLY A 311 14.27 -11.40 -2.36
N ILE A 312 13.61 -11.52 -3.51
CA ILE A 312 14.07 -12.32 -4.65
C ILE A 312 14.48 -11.34 -5.75
N PRO A 313 15.70 -11.46 -6.32
CA PRO A 313 16.21 -10.63 -7.41
C PRO A 313 15.53 -10.89 -8.77
#